data_AF-A0A7R9Y2S1-F1
#
_entry.id   AF-A0A7R9Y2S1-F1
#
_cell.length_a   1.000
_cell.length_b   1.000
_cell.length_c   1.000
_cell.angle_alpha   90.00
_cell.angle_beta   90.00
_cell.angle_gamma   90.00
#
_symmetry.space_group_name_H-M   'P 1'
#
loop_
_entity.id
_entity.type
_entity.pdbx_description
1 polymer ?
#
loop_
_entity_poly.entity_id
_entity_poly.type
_entity_poly.pdbx_seq_one_letter_code
_entity_poly.pdbx_strand_id
1 'polypeptide(L)'
;DVPCSGDGTLRKNPQIWSEWRPEFAMGLHALQLRIAQRGVALLKVGGYMVYSTCSFNPVENEAVVAELLRRCGDAIELVDASDRVKGLRRREGMTTWKVITTVDDEILEHASYEDCQRDASLGVGLRRAFRPSMWPPVASGVTRLGVRVRGPPLRRCVRLVPQDGDMGGFFAALIRKVKPLRGPSPTSEGVSTAMKAPGASAIVPRAMAIGGLVGGVPRPPLEHRYVPAPEEVLDALTREWGGGGGGDAMREMCACLFTRSTSCRRVTYLSPGIKKMCVDAIGAERLKCVWSGVRVWEKRDDVRGGGGGG
;
A
#
# COMPACT_ATOMS: atom_id res chain seq x y z
N ASP A 1 2.25 -8.49 1.94
CA ASP A 1 1.60 -8.77 0.66
C ASP A 1 0.88 -7.55 0.14
N VAL A 2 1.51 -6.84 -0.80
CA VAL A 2 0.93 -5.64 -1.41
C VAL A 2 0.37 -5.96 -2.79
N PRO A 3 -0.63 -5.22 -3.30
CA PRO A 3 -1.08 -5.38 -4.68
C PRO A 3 0.09 -5.28 -5.66
N CYS A 4 0.20 -6.22 -6.60
CA CYS A 4 1.29 -6.37 -7.56
C CYS A 4 0.76 -6.51 -9.00
N SER A 5 1.62 -6.30 -9.99
CA SER A 5 1.29 -6.59 -11.40
C SER A 5 1.05 -8.09 -11.67
N GLY A 6 1.63 -8.97 -10.85
CA GLY A 6 1.34 -10.40 -10.87
C GLY A 6 2.06 -11.21 -11.95
N ASP A 7 3.08 -10.67 -12.59
CA ASP A 7 3.91 -11.36 -13.59
C ASP A 7 4.60 -12.63 -13.06
N GLY A 8 4.78 -12.75 -11.74
CA GLY A 8 5.21 -13.99 -11.09
C GLY A 8 4.17 -15.12 -11.15
N THR A 9 2.93 -14.82 -11.47
CA THR A 9 1.79 -15.75 -11.44
C THR A 9 1.34 -16.24 -12.82
N LEU A 10 2.08 -15.91 -13.90
CA LEU A 10 1.72 -16.24 -15.29
C LEU A 10 1.28 -17.70 -15.53
N ARG A 11 1.86 -18.68 -14.83
CA ARG A 11 1.46 -20.10 -14.93
C ARG A 11 0.09 -20.40 -14.33
N LYS A 12 -0.34 -19.64 -13.32
CA LYS A 12 -1.60 -19.80 -12.58
C LYS A 12 -2.69 -18.84 -13.05
N ASN A 13 -2.29 -17.71 -13.65
CA ASN A 13 -3.20 -16.72 -14.19
C ASN A 13 -2.83 -16.40 -15.65
N PRO A 14 -3.30 -17.21 -16.62
CA PRO A 14 -2.97 -17.04 -18.03
C PRO A 14 -3.41 -15.69 -18.62
N GLN A 15 -4.45 -15.05 -18.08
CA GLN A 15 -4.95 -13.76 -18.56
C GLN A 15 -3.90 -12.64 -18.50
N ILE A 16 -2.94 -12.76 -17.57
CA ILE A 16 -1.82 -11.80 -17.46
C ILE A 16 -1.00 -11.79 -18.76
N TRP A 17 -0.93 -12.87 -19.53
CA TRP A 17 -0.17 -12.89 -20.80
C TRP A 17 -0.64 -11.85 -21.80
N SER A 18 -1.96 -11.64 -21.94
CA SER A 18 -2.52 -10.72 -22.93
C SER A 18 -2.58 -9.28 -22.44
N GLU A 19 -2.56 -9.06 -21.13
CA GLU A 19 -2.80 -7.76 -20.52
C GLU A 19 -1.55 -7.13 -19.93
N TRP A 20 -0.51 -7.93 -19.64
CA TRP A 20 0.67 -7.45 -18.92
C TRP A 20 1.40 -6.34 -19.67
N ARG A 21 1.73 -5.30 -18.90
CA ARG A 21 2.39 -4.09 -19.36
C ARG A 21 3.38 -3.61 -18.29
N PRO A 22 4.60 -3.19 -18.64
CA PRO A 22 5.54 -2.63 -17.67
C PRO A 22 4.97 -1.47 -16.85
N GLU A 23 4.05 -0.71 -17.44
CA GLU A 23 3.40 0.45 -16.84
C GLU A 23 2.57 0.08 -15.59
N PHE A 24 2.11 -1.16 -15.47
CA PHE A 24 1.40 -1.61 -14.27
C PHE A 24 2.26 -1.56 -13.02
N ALA A 25 3.51 -2.03 -13.12
CA ALA A 25 4.48 -1.94 -12.03
C ALA A 25 4.74 -0.48 -11.64
N MET A 26 4.86 0.41 -12.63
CA MET A 26 5.09 1.84 -12.41
C MET A 26 3.91 2.50 -11.67
N GLY A 27 2.68 2.18 -12.07
CA GLY A 27 1.47 2.68 -11.43
C GLY A 27 1.30 2.23 -9.97
N LEU A 28 1.79 1.03 -9.64
CA LEU A 28 1.69 0.45 -8.30
C LEU A 28 2.82 0.87 -7.35
N HIS A 29 4.01 1.21 -7.86
CA HIS A 29 5.19 1.54 -7.05
C HIS A 29 4.90 2.52 -5.89
N ALA A 30 4.23 3.65 -6.20
CA ALA A 30 3.90 4.66 -5.19
C ALA A 30 2.85 4.19 -4.17
N LEU A 31 1.92 3.32 -4.58
CA LEU A 31 0.93 2.73 -3.69
C LEU A 31 1.59 1.71 -2.76
N GLN A 32 2.38 0.79 -3.30
CA GLN A 32 3.12 -0.24 -2.56
C GLN A 32 4.02 0.39 -1.49
N LEU A 33 4.76 1.43 -1.86
CA LEU A 33 5.58 2.18 -0.93
C LEU A 33 4.77 2.83 0.20
N ARG A 34 3.63 3.47 -0.10
CA ARG A 34 2.76 4.04 0.94
C ARG A 34 2.24 2.97 1.91
N ILE A 35 1.84 1.81 1.39
CA ILE A 35 1.40 0.67 2.21
C ILE A 35 2.54 0.20 3.11
N ALA A 36 3.73 0.00 2.55
CA ALA A 36 4.90 -0.46 3.30
C ALA A 36 5.33 0.55 4.38
N GLN A 37 5.36 1.84 4.06
CA GLN A 37 5.63 2.91 5.03
C GLN A 37 4.61 2.91 6.18
N ARG A 38 3.32 2.74 5.87
CA ARG A 38 2.29 2.63 6.90
C ARG A 38 2.47 1.37 7.75
N GLY A 39 2.85 0.25 7.14
CA GLY A 39 3.20 -0.99 7.84
C GLY A 39 4.30 -0.77 8.87
N VAL A 40 5.41 -0.13 8.48
CA VAL A 40 6.51 0.23 9.38
C VAL A 40 6.06 1.20 10.48
N ALA A 41 5.20 2.16 10.17
CA ALA A 41 4.70 3.11 11.17
C ALA A 41 3.90 2.42 12.28
N LEU A 42 3.09 1.42 11.93
CA LEU A 42 2.28 0.65 12.86
C LEU A 42 3.08 -0.42 13.62
N LEU A 43 4.21 -0.84 13.07
CA LEU A 43 5.08 -1.83 13.67
C LEU A 43 5.69 -1.29 14.98
N LYS A 44 5.68 -2.11 16.04
CA LYS A 44 6.39 -1.80 17.28
C LYS A 44 7.91 -1.85 17.07
N VAL A 45 8.67 -1.10 17.86
CA VAL A 45 10.13 -1.26 17.91
C VAL A 45 10.47 -2.69 18.34
N GLY A 46 11.46 -3.29 17.69
CA GLY A 46 11.82 -4.71 17.77
C GLY A 46 10.95 -5.64 16.92
N GLY A 47 9.85 -5.15 16.34
CA GLY A 47 8.96 -5.94 15.49
C GLY A 47 9.52 -6.21 14.10
N TYR A 48 8.91 -7.19 13.42
CA TYR A 48 9.22 -7.58 12.04
C TYR A 48 8.03 -7.32 11.11
N MET A 49 8.31 -6.87 9.90
CA MET A 49 7.38 -6.74 8.78
C MET A 49 7.93 -7.55 7.60
N VAL A 50 7.07 -8.32 6.95
CA VAL A 50 7.38 -8.94 5.67
C VAL A 50 6.74 -8.12 4.57
N TYR A 51 7.57 -7.51 3.73
CA TYR A 51 7.13 -6.99 2.44
C TYR A 51 7.16 -8.12 1.44
N SER A 52 6.10 -8.28 0.63
CA SER A 52 6.02 -9.35 -0.35
C SER A 52 5.19 -8.96 -1.54
N THR A 53 5.54 -9.53 -2.70
CA THR A 53 4.80 -9.41 -3.95
C THR A 53 4.83 -10.75 -4.70
N CYS A 54 3.89 -10.86 -5.62
CA CYS A 54 3.76 -11.91 -6.61
C CYS A 54 4.39 -11.53 -7.96
N SER A 55 5.39 -10.63 -7.96
CA SER A 55 5.96 -9.99 -9.15
C SER A 55 7.46 -10.28 -9.29
N PHE A 56 7.98 -10.36 -10.51
CA PHE A 56 9.42 -10.40 -10.75
C PHE A 56 10.01 -9.00 -10.97
N ASN A 57 9.18 -7.98 -11.15
CA ASN A 57 9.63 -6.65 -11.53
C ASN A 57 10.37 -5.95 -10.36
N PRO A 58 11.65 -5.55 -10.55
CA PRO A 58 12.41 -4.87 -9.50
C PRO A 58 11.80 -3.53 -9.07
N VAL A 59 11.01 -2.87 -9.93
CA VAL A 59 10.29 -1.63 -9.62
C VAL A 59 9.26 -1.84 -8.50
N GLU A 60 8.65 -3.01 -8.42
CA GLU A 60 7.71 -3.38 -7.34
C GLU A 60 8.39 -4.03 -6.14
N ASN A 61 9.66 -4.39 -6.30
CA ASN A 61 10.37 -5.26 -5.36
C ASN A 61 11.51 -4.50 -4.69
N GLU A 62 12.73 -4.66 -5.19
CA GLU A 62 13.94 -4.06 -4.63
C GLU A 62 13.89 -2.54 -4.59
N ALA A 63 13.28 -1.90 -5.58
CA ALA A 63 13.10 -0.45 -5.62
C ALA A 63 12.23 0.06 -4.45
N VAL A 64 11.11 -0.62 -4.16
CA VAL A 64 10.23 -0.26 -3.02
C VAL A 64 10.97 -0.46 -1.70
N VAL A 65 11.71 -1.57 -1.55
CA VAL A 65 12.50 -1.84 -0.34
C VAL A 65 13.61 -0.81 -0.16
N ALA A 66 14.35 -0.47 -1.22
CA ALA A 66 15.41 0.54 -1.20
C ALA A 66 14.87 1.90 -0.77
N GLU A 67 13.76 2.34 -1.37
CA GLU A 67 13.14 3.62 -1.06
C GLU A 67 12.54 3.65 0.36
N LEU A 68 11.96 2.54 0.83
CA LEU A 68 11.49 2.41 2.20
C LEU A 68 12.63 2.56 3.21
N LEU A 69 13.76 1.86 2.99
CA LEU A 69 14.97 2.00 3.81
C LEU A 69 15.48 3.44 3.80
N ARG A 70 15.51 4.09 2.63
CA ARG A 70 15.93 5.49 2.50
C ARG A 70 15.04 6.44 3.29
N ARG A 71 13.71 6.28 3.22
CA ARG A 71 12.74 7.15 3.91
C ARG A 71 12.70 6.95 5.41
N CYS A 72 12.88 5.72 5.88
CA CYS A 72 12.84 5.38 7.30
C CYS A 72 14.22 5.50 7.98
N GLY A 73 15.30 5.63 7.21
CA GLY A 73 16.64 5.83 7.73
C GLY A 73 17.08 4.71 8.67
N ASP A 74 17.69 5.09 9.80
CA ASP A 74 18.19 4.17 10.81
C ASP A 74 17.10 3.59 11.73
N ALA A 75 15.82 3.85 11.46
CA ALA A 75 14.71 3.30 12.23
C ALA A 75 14.34 1.87 11.82
N ILE A 76 14.74 1.44 10.62
CA ILE A 76 14.51 0.08 10.14
C ILE A 76 15.80 -0.52 9.55
N GLU A 77 15.86 -1.85 9.54
CA GLU A 77 16.91 -2.61 8.88
C GLU A 77 16.33 -3.73 8.02
N LEU A 78 17.00 -4.05 6.92
CA LEU A 78 16.72 -5.23 6.11
C LEU A 78 17.47 -6.43 6.71
N VAL A 79 16.71 -7.41 7.17
CA VAL A 79 17.21 -8.60 7.86
C VAL A 79 17.47 -9.69 6.82
N ASP A 80 18.60 -10.38 6.97
CA ASP A 80 18.87 -11.57 6.19
C ASP A 80 17.94 -12.70 6.65
N ALA A 81 17.12 -13.19 5.73
CA ALA A 81 16.15 -14.25 5.97
C ALA A 81 16.56 -15.58 5.33
N SER A 82 17.79 -15.69 4.81
CA SER A 82 18.26 -16.84 4.04
C SER A 82 18.31 -18.15 4.82
N ASP A 83 18.43 -18.08 6.13
CA ASP A 83 18.51 -19.22 7.05
C ASP A 83 17.17 -19.55 7.74
N ARG A 84 16.13 -18.74 7.50
CA ARG A 84 14.86 -18.81 8.23
C ARG A 84 13.97 -19.98 7.80
N VAL A 85 14.12 -20.44 6.55
CA VAL A 85 13.35 -21.55 6.01
C VAL A 85 14.32 -22.58 5.44
N LYS A 86 14.52 -23.68 6.17
CA LYS A 86 15.40 -24.76 5.74
C LYS A 86 14.88 -25.39 4.44
N GLY A 87 15.78 -25.62 3.49
CA GLY A 87 15.47 -26.28 2.22
C GLY A 87 14.77 -25.39 1.19
N LEU A 88 14.43 -24.14 1.50
CA LEU A 88 13.86 -23.22 0.53
C LEU A 88 14.94 -22.76 -0.46
N ARG A 89 14.86 -23.22 -1.71
CA ARG A 89 15.70 -22.71 -2.80
C ARG A 89 15.27 -21.27 -3.12
N ARG A 90 16.23 -20.35 -3.08
CA ARG A 90 16.01 -18.91 -3.25
C ARG A 90 17.18 -18.26 -3.97
N ARG A 91 16.89 -17.18 -4.68
CA ARG A 91 17.90 -16.28 -5.25
C ARG A 91 18.02 -15.01 -4.41
N GLU A 92 19.19 -14.38 -4.47
CA GLU A 92 19.42 -13.06 -3.86
C GLU A 92 18.58 -11.98 -4.56
N GLY A 93 18.28 -10.92 -3.82
CA GLY A 93 17.71 -9.70 -4.39
C GLY A 93 18.65 -9.04 -5.39
N MET A 94 18.05 -8.37 -6.37
CA MET A 94 18.78 -7.64 -7.41
C MET A 94 19.44 -6.38 -6.85
N THR A 95 20.63 -6.06 -7.34
CA THR A 95 21.35 -4.81 -6.98
C THR A 95 21.47 -3.85 -8.17
N THR A 96 21.12 -4.30 -9.36
CA THR A 96 21.17 -3.52 -10.60
C THR A 96 20.02 -3.96 -11.49
N TRP A 97 19.38 -2.99 -12.16
CA TRP A 97 18.33 -3.19 -13.14
C TRP A 97 18.14 -1.89 -13.94
N LYS A 98 17.52 -2.02 -15.11
CA LYS A 98 16.97 -0.89 -15.87
C LYS A 98 15.47 -0.86 -15.67
N VAL A 99 14.86 0.31 -15.84
CA VAL A 99 13.40 0.43 -15.88
C VAL A 99 12.97 0.35 -17.33
N ILE A 100 11.93 -0.44 -17.61
CA ILE A 100 11.42 -0.65 -18.97
C ILE A 100 10.01 -0.07 -19.11
N THR A 101 9.66 0.34 -20.32
CA THR A 101 8.31 0.79 -20.71
C THR A 101 8.05 0.42 -22.17
N THR A 102 6.82 0.59 -22.65
CA THR A 102 6.44 0.33 -24.03
C THR A 102 5.85 1.57 -24.70
N VAL A 103 6.28 1.86 -25.92
CA VAL A 103 5.72 2.89 -26.81
C VAL A 103 5.56 2.27 -28.18
N ASP A 104 4.36 2.34 -28.76
CA ASP A 104 4.06 1.75 -30.08
C ASP A 104 4.52 0.29 -30.22
N ASP A 105 4.29 -0.51 -29.17
CA ASP A 105 4.70 -1.91 -29.02
C ASP A 105 6.22 -2.17 -29.01
N GLU A 106 7.04 -1.13 -29.04
CA GLU A 106 8.49 -1.22 -28.84
C GLU A 106 8.86 -1.12 -27.36
N ILE A 107 9.77 -1.98 -26.91
CA ILE A 107 10.31 -1.96 -25.55
C ILE A 107 11.43 -0.94 -25.47
N LEU A 108 11.27 0.03 -24.57
CA LEU A 108 12.27 1.02 -24.24
C LEU A 108 12.88 0.72 -22.87
N GLU A 109 14.21 0.79 -22.78
CA GLU A 109 14.95 0.60 -21.53
C GLU A 109 15.65 1.88 -21.11
N HIS A 110 15.45 2.28 -19.86
CA HIS A 110 16.08 3.47 -19.27
C HIS A 110 17.02 3.07 -18.13
N ALA A 111 18.29 3.45 -18.25
CA ALA A 111 19.33 3.14 -17.26
C ALA A 111 19.27 4.05 -16.03
N SER A 112 18.71 5.26 -16.18
CA SER A 112 18.50 6.22 -15.10
C SER A 112 17.18 6.97 -15.24
N TYR A 113 16.77 7.66 -14.17
CA TYR A 113 15.62 8.56 -14.22
C TYR A 113 15.87 9.70 -15.21
N GLU A 114 17.08 10.25 -15.26
CA GLU A 114 17.42 11.32 -16.17
C GLU A 114 17.32 10.89 -17.64
N ASP A 115 17.68 9.64 -17.96
CA ASP A 115 17.54 9.11 -19.33
C ASP A 115 16.07 9.09 -19.77
N CYS A 116 15.15 8.64 -18.91
CA CYS A 116 13.72 8.66 -19.25
C CYS A 116 13.16 10.08 -19.38
N GLN A 117 13.71 11.06 -18.65
CA GLN A 117 13.26 12.45 -18.78
C GLN A 117 13.75 13.12 -20.07
N ARG A 118 14.87 12.65 -20.65
CA ARG A 118 15.40 13.14 -21.93
C ARG A 118 14.87 12.39 -23.14
N ASP A 119 14.25 11.23 -22.94
CA ASP A 119 13.71 10.42 -24.02
C ASP A 119 12.50 11.12 -24.67
N ALA A 120 12.69 11.54 -25.92
CA ALA A 120 11.69 12.27 -26.69
C ALA A 120 10.51 11.39 -27.11
N SER A 121 10.70 10.06 -27.22
CA SER A 121 9.66 9.10 -27.63
C SER A 121 8.53 8.99 -26.60
N LEU A 122 8.82 9.27 -25.33
CA LEU A 122 7.85 9.15 -24.26
C LEU A 122 6.84 10.31 -24.28
N GLY A 123 5.55 10.00 -24.17
CA GLY A 123 4.53 11.02 -23.94
C GLY A 123 4.71 11.73 -22.58
N VAL A 124 4.23 12.97 -22.44
CA VAL A 124 4.32 13.75 -21.18
C VAL A 124 3.71 13.01 -19.99
N GLY A 125 2.59 12.29 -20.21
CA GLY A 125 1.95 11.49 -19.16
C GLY A 125 2.83 10.36 -18.66
N LEU A 126 3.43 9.61 -19.59
CA LEU A 126 4.31 8.48 -19.27
C LEU A 126 5.60 8.95 -18.58
N ARG A 127 6.22 10.04 -19.06
CA ARG A 127 7.39 10.66 -18.39
C ARG A 127 7.12 11.02 -16.93
N ARG A 128 5.90 11.47 -16.60
CA ARG A 128 5.47 11.81 -15.23
C ARG A 128 5.17 10.60 -14.34
N ALA A 129 4.95 9.42 -14.93
CA ALA A 129 4.69 8.20 -14.17
C ALA A 129 5.97 7.67 -13.52
N PHE A 130 7.12 7.86 -14.15
CA PHE A 130 8.42 7.49 -13.60
C PHE A 130 8.72 8.22 -12.30
N ARG A 131 9.34 7.50 -11.36
CA ARG A 131 9.82 8.06 -10.10
C ARG A 131 11.31 7.75 -9.95
N PRO A 132 12.13 8.69 -9.46
CA PRO A 132 13.57 8.43 -9.25
C PRO A 132 13.84 7.17 -8.42
N SER A 133 12.94 6.83 -7.49
CA SER A 133 13.02 5.65 -6.64
C SER A 133 12.81 4.30 -7.36
N MET A 134 12.49 4.30 -8.65
CA MET A 134 12.31 3.07 -9.44
C MET A 134 13.63 2.45 -9.89
N TRP A 135 14.72 3.21 -9.89
CA TRP A 135 16.05 2.74 -10.30
C TRP A 135 16.86 2.20 -9.11
N PRO A 136 17.93 1.44 -9.38
CA PRO A 136 18.85 1.02 -8.33
C PRO A 136 19.36 2.23 -7.53
N PRO A 137 19.39 2.14 -6.19
CA PRO A 137 19.99 3.17 -5.37
C PRO A 137 21.49 3.25 -5.69
N VAL A 138 22.06 4.44 -5.52
CA VAL A 138 23.51 4.65 -5.70
C VAL A 138 24.28 3.66 -4.82
N ALA A 139 25.25 2.98 -5.41
CA ALA A 139 26.11 2.03 -4.71
C ALA A 139 26.83 2.71 -3.53
N SER A 140 27.29 1.90 -2.58
CA SER A 140 28.08 2.38 -1.44
C SER A 140 29.21 3.31 -1.92
N GLY A 141 29.26 4.51 -1.37
CA GLY A 141 30.14 5.57 -1.86
C GLY A 141 30.61 6.50 -0.74
N VAL A 142 31.35 7.52 -1.12
CA VAL A 142 31.83 8.57 -0.21
C VAL A 142 31.16 9.87 -0.60
N THR A 143 30.51 10.55 0.33
CA THR A 143 29.92 11.88 0.05
C THR A 143 31.01 12.90 -0.23
N ARG A 144 30.65 14.07 -0.78
CA ARG A 144 31.58 15.21 -0.93
C ARG A 144 32.25 15.63 0.40
N LEU A 145 31.69 15.24 1.53
CA LEU A 145 32.21 15.49 2.89
C LEU A 145 33.05 14.32 3.44
N GLY A 146 33.44 13.34 2.61
CA GLY A 146 34.27 12.22 3.05
C GLY A 146 33.53 11.13 3.84
N VAL A 147 32.19 11.23 3.99
CA VAL A 147 31.41 10.25 4.77
C VAL A 147 31.09 9.03 3.90
N ARG A 148 31.50 7.84 4.36
CA ARG A 148 31.11 6.58 3.73
C ARG A 148 29.62 6.31 3.94
N VAL A 149 28.85 6.29 2.86
CA VAL A 149 27.44 5.89 2.84
C VAL A 149 27.39 4.49 2.26
N ARG A 150 26.86 3.53 3.02
CA ARG A 150 26.59 2.19 2.49
C ARG A 150 25.23 2.20 1.80
N GLY A 151 25.19 1.67 0.58
CA GLY A 151 23.94 1.40 -0.11
C GLY A 151 23.12 0.33 0.64
N PRO A 152 21.81 0.24 0.37
CA PRO A 152 20.96 -0.75 1.03
C PRO A 152 21.41 -2.18 0.68
N PRO A 153 21.39 -3.14 1.63
CA PRO A 153 21.89 -4.50 1.42
C PRO A 153 20.87 -5.37 0.67
N LEU A 154 20.49 -4.98 -0.55
CA LEU A 154 19.38 -5.58 -1.31
C LEU A 154 19.53 -7.08 -1.61
N ARG A 155 20.75 -7.62 -1.60
CA ARG A 155 21.00 -9.08 -1.70
C ARG A 155 20.28 -9.90 -0.64
N ARG A 156 19.93 -9.28 0.50
CA ARG A 156 19.15 -9.89 1.59
C ARG A 156 17.67 -10.09 1.26
N CYS A 157 17.17 -9.47 0.20
CA CYS A 157 15.84 -9.79 -0.31
C CYS A 157 15.83 -11.22 -0.89
N VAL A 158 14.67 -11.85 -0.86
CA VAL A 158 14.45 -13.23 -1.27
C VAL A 158 13.65 -13.25 -2.55
N ARG A 159 14.22 -13.82 -3.60
CA ARG A 159 13.52 -14.11 -4.86
C ARG A 159 13.25 -15.60 -4.98
N LEU A 160 11.98 -15.94 -5.19
CA LEU A 160 11.54 -17.29 -5.53
C LEU A 160 11.15 -17.29 -7.00
N VAL A 161 11.77 -18.19 -7.75
CA VAL A 161 11.51 -18.32 -9.18
C VAL A 161 11.09 -19.75 -9.52
N PRO A 162 10.18 -19.93 -10.50
CA PRO A 162 9.66 -21.25 -10.86
C PRO A 162 10.74 -22.29 -11.17
N GLN A 163 11.84 -21.87 -11.79
CA GLN A 163 12.96 -22.71 -12.20
C GLN A 163 13.64 -23.41 -11.00
N ASP A 164 13.55 -22.83 -9.81
CA ASP A 164 14.23 -23.33 -8.63
C ASP A 164 13.33 -24.26 -7.79
N GLY A 165 12.05 -24.46 -8.12
CA GLY A 165 11.19 -25.24 -7.20
C GLY A 165 9.79 -25.63 -7.64
N ASP A 166 9.43 -25.52 -8.92
CA ASP A 166 8.04 -25.69 -9.38
C ASP A 166 7.03 -24.88 -8.54
N MET A 167 7.37 -23.62 -8.27
CA MET A 167 6.54 -22.67 -7.53
C MET A 167 6.14 -21.49 -8.40
N GLY A 168 5.21 -20.66 -7.93
CA GLY A 168 5.00 -19.34 -8.53
C GLY A 168 6.21 -18.43 -8.34
N GLY A 169 6.30 -17.40 -9.15
CA GLY A 169 7.19 -16.28 -8.90
C GLY A 169 6.78 -15.50 -7.67
N PHE A 170 7.73 -15.21 -6.79
CA PHE A 170 7.46 -14.49 -5.55
C PHE A 170 8.68 -13.69 -5.09
N PHE A 171 8.42 -12.58 -4.41
CA PHE A 171 9.43 -11.75 -3.78
C PHE A 171 9.08 -11.52 -2.31
N ALA A 172 10.09 -11.56 -1.44
CA ALA A 172 9.94 -11.22 -0.04
C ALA A 172 11.15 -10.46 0.52
N ALA A 173 10.88 -9.53 1.44
CA ALA A 173 11.89 -8.82 2.21
C ALA A 173 11.48 -8.75 3.68
N LEU A 174 12.37 -9.22 4.57
CA LEU A 174 12.16 -9.18 6.01
C LEU A 174 12.75 -7.90 6.59
N ILE A 175 11.90 -7.04 7.13
CA ILE A 175 12.28 -5.73 7.66
C ILE A 175 12.05 -5.72 9.16
N ARG A 176 13.04 -5.28 9.94
CA ARG A 176 12.90 -5.08 11.39
C ARG A 176 12.91 -3.61 11.73
N LYS A 177 12.01 -3.19 12.61
CA LYS A 177 12.02 -1.82 13.16
C LYS A 177 12.90 -1.78 14.38
N VAL A 178 13.99 -1.02 14.33
CA VAL A 178 15.00 -0.95 15.39
C VAL A 178 14.90 0.31 16.24
N LYS A 179 14.30 1.38 15.71
CA LYS A 179 14.04 2.63 16.45
C LYS A 179 12.64 3.15 16.15
N PRO A 180 12.08 4.04 16.98
CA PRO A 180 10.88 4.79 16.60
C PRO A 180 11.11 5.52 15.27
N LEU A 181 10.08 5.57 14.43
CA LEU A 181 10.15 6.47 13.27
C LEU A 181 10.23 7.90 13.79
N ARG A 182 11.12 8.71 13.20
CA ARG A 182 11.10 10.15 13.45
C ARG A 182 9.74 10.66 12.94
N GLY A 183 8.84 10.98 13.86
CA GLY A 183 7.62 11.69 13.52
C GLY A 183 7.96 13.10 13.01
N PRO A 184 7.00 13.84 12.45
CA PRO A 184 7.16 15.29 12.40
C PRO A 184 7.46 15.75 13.84
N SER A 185 8.58 16.45 14.04
CA SER A 185 8.87 17.09 15.31
C SER A 185 7.67 17.95 15.69
N PRO A 186 7.20 17.95 16.95
CA PRO A 186 6.40 19.06 17.41
C PRO A 186 7.32 20.29 17.34
N THR A 187 7.16 21.10 16.31
CA THR A 187 7.84 22.40 16.25
C THR A 187 7.29 23.22 17.40
N SER A 188 8.11 23.38 18.44
CA SER A 188 7.98 24.49 19.38
C SER A 188 8.09 25.78 18.59
N GLU A 189 6.98 26.50 18.51
CA GLU A 189 6.83 27.90 18.11
C GLU A 189 7.39 28.33 16.74
N GLY A 190 6.48 28.70 15.85
CA GLY A 190 6.79 29.31 14.56
C GLY A 190 5.53 29.84 13.89
N VAL A 191 5.18 31.07 14.28
CA VAL A 191 4.18 32.00 13.74
C VAL A 191 3.57 31.63 12.38
N SER A 192 2.23 31.60 12.35
CA SER A 192 1.40 31.61 11.15
C SER A 192 1.76 32.78 10.22
N THR A 193 2.34 32.49 9.07
CA THR A 193 2.29 33.38 7.90
C THR A 193 1.77 32.60 6.70
N ALA A 194 0.44 32.55 6.61
CA ALA A 194 -0.24 32.24 5.36
C ALA A 194 -0.01 33.39 4.36
N MET A 195 0.95 33.22 3.45
CA MET A 195 0.98 34.00 2.21
C MET A 195 0.19 33.25 1.14
N LYS A 196 -0.95 33.84 0.77
CA LYS A 196 -1.74 33.51 -0.43
C LYS A 196 -0.86 33.62 -1.68
N ALA A 197 -0.86 32.58 -2.51
CA ALA A 197 -0.57 32.71 -3.94
C ALA A 197 -1.90 32.76 -4.72
N PRO A 198 -2.09 33.71 -5.66
CA PRO A 198 -3.31 33.82 -6.45
C PRO A 198 -3.27 32.97 -7.72
N GLY A 199 -4.43 32.38 -8.07
CA GLY A 199 -4.87 32.15 -9.45
C GLY A 199 -4.26 31.00 -10.25
N ALA A 200 -4.87 29.81 -10.17
CA ALA A 200 -5.03 28.91 -11.32
C ALA A 200 -6.21 27.97 -11.07
N SER A 201 -7.27 28.14 -11.85
CA SER A 201 -8.49 27.32 -11.83
C SER A 201 -8.22 25.98 -12.53
N ALA A 202 -8.38 24.87 -11.81
CA ALA A 202 -8.63 23.56 -12.37
C ALA A 202 -9.54 22.78 -11.40
N ILE A 203 -10.70 22.40 -11.91
CA ILE A 203 -11.79 21.76 -11.19
C ILE A 203 -11.35 20.36 -10.70
N VAL A 204 -11.36 20.13 -9.39
CA VAL A 204 -11.14 18.82 -8.75
C VAL A 204 -12.32 18.57 -7.79
N PRO A 205 -12.99 17.40 -7.80
CA PRO A 205 -14.12 17.12 -6.92
C PRO A 205 -13.73 17.16 -5.45
N ARG A 206 -14.53 17.89 -4.67
CA ARG A 206 -14.35 18.17 -3.24
C ARG A 206 -14.64 16.92 -2.39
N ALA A 207 -13.60 16.22 -1.94
CA ALA A 207 -13.61 15.42 -0.71
C ALA A 207 -12.18 15.19 -0.21
N MET A 208 -11.98 15.23 1.12
CA MET A 208 -10.71 15.07 1.86
C MET A 208 -9.92 16.36 2.13
N ALA A 209 -10.57 17.35 2.74
CA ALA A 209 -9.88 18.22 3.69
C ALA A 209 -9.77 17.45 5.03
N ILE A 210 -8.56 17.08 5.42
CA ILE A 210 -8.25 16.53 6.74
C ILE A 210 -8.00 17.72 7.67
N GLY A 211 -8.94 17.96 8.60
CA GLY A 211 -8.66 18.50 9.93
C GLY A 211 -8.43 20.01 10.04
N GLY A 212 -9.50 20.80 9.91
CA GLY A 212 -9.62 22.08 10.60
C GLY A 212 -10.32 21.87 11.95
N LEU A 213 -9.80 22.49 13.00
CA LEU A 213 -10.30 22.49 14.38
C LEU A 213 -11.81 22.83 14.43
N VAL A 214 -12.59 21.94 15.04
CA VAL A 214 -13.88 22.31 15.63
C VAL A 214 -13.98 21.59 16.98
N GLY A 215 -13.97 22.36 18.07
CA GLY A 215 -14.24 21.92 19.43
C GLY A 215 -13.11 21.10 20.06
N GLY A 216 -12.36 21.70 21.00
CA GLY A 216 -11.25 21.10 21.76
C GLY A 216 -11.60 19.92 22.66
N VAL A 217 -12.19 18.84 22.12
CA VAL A 217 -12.34 17.55 22.80
C VAL A 217 -11.29 16.58 22.22
N PRO A 218 -10.39 16.01 23.04
CA PRO A 218 -9.47 14.98 22.58
C PRO A 218 -10.25 13.83 21.96
N ARG A 219 -9.96 13.51 20.68
CA ARG A 219 -10.55 12.33 20.04
C ARG A 219 -10.10 11.09 20.81
N PRO A 220 -11.03 10.21 21.24
CA PRO A 220 -10.64 8.96 21.87
C PRO A 220 -9.78 8.14 20.90
N PRO A 221 -8.86 7.31 21.41
CA PRO A 221 -8.00 6.48 20.57
C PRO A 221 -8.85 5.64 19.62
N LEU A 222 -8.49 5.65 18.33
CA LEU A 222 -9.17 4.86 17.31
C LEU A 222 -8.93 3.38 17.58
N GLU A 223 -9.88 2.72 18.23
CA GLU A 223 -9.90 1.26 18.33
C GLU A 223 -10.16 0.68 16.94
N HIS A 224 -9.12 0.14 16.31
CA HIS A 224 -9.19 -0.54 15.03
C HIS A 224 -9.74 -1.97 15.19
N ARG A 225 -10.93 -2.09 15.75
CA ARG A 225 -11.64 -3.36 15.91
C ARG A 225 -12.78 -3.44 14.89
N TYR A 226 -12.91 -4.59 14.25
CA TYR A 226 -14.12 -4.91 13.49
C TYR A 226 -15.21 -5.27 14.48
N VAL A 227 -16.29 -4.51 14.47
CA VAL A 227 -17.50 -4.80 15.23
C VAL A 227 -18.57 -5.19 14.22
N PRO A 228 -19.40 -6.22 14.47
CA PRO A 228 -20.55 -6.51 13.64
C PRO A 228 -21.36 -5.23 13.36
N ALA A 229 -21.86 -5.08 12.14
CA ALA A 229 -22.73 -3.94 11.84
C ALA A 229 -23.98 -3.98 12.74
N PRO A 230 -24.49 -2.83 13.24
CA PRO A 230 -25.69 -2.80 14.07
C PRO A 230 -26.89 -3.41 13.35
N GLU A 231 -27.80 -4.05 14.10
CA GLU A 231 -29.01 -4.68 13.55
C GLU A 231 -29.84 -3.70 12.70
N GLU A 232 -29.97 -2.45 13.13
CA GLU A 232 -30.68 -1.41 12.36
C GLU A 232 -30.12 -1.20 10.94
N VAL A 233 -28.80 -1.32 10.77
CA VAL A 233 -28.12 -1.19 9.47
C VAL A 233 -28.28 -2.47 8.66
N LEU A 234 -28.23 -3.63 9.30
CA LEU A 234 -28.49 -4.91 8.67
C LEU A 234 -29.94 -4.99 8.16
N ASP A 235 -30.91 -4.49 8.92
CA ASP A 235 -32.33 -4.43 8.54
C ASP A 235 -32.60 -3.46 7.40
N ALA A 236 -31.89 -2.32 7.37
CA ALA A 236 -31.97 -1.37 6.26
C ALA A 236 -31.41 -1.99 4.96
N LEU A 237 -30.24 -2.63 5.04
CA LEU A 237 -29.63 -3.31 3.90
C LEU A 237 -30.47 -4.50 3.42
N THR A 238 -31.06 -5.26 4.36
CA THR A 238 -31.95 -6.37 4.02
C THR A 238 -33.22 -5.88 3.34
N ARG A 239 -33.78 -4.72 3.74
CA ARG A 239 -34.92 -4.10 3.04
C ARG A 239 -34.55 -3.54 1.67
N GLU A 240 -33.40 -2.93 1.55
CA GLU A 240 -32.94 -2.28 0.32
C GLU A 240 -32.49 -3.30 -0.74
N TRP A 241 -31.82 -4.38 -0.32
CA TRP A 241 -31.20 -5.36 -1.22
C TRP A 241 -31.89 -6.73 -1.19
N GLY A 242 -32.77 -7.01 -0.22
CA GLY A 242 -33.45 -8.30 -0.05
C GLY A 242 -34.76 -8.43 -0.81
N GLY A 243 -34.98 -7.63 -1.85
CA GLY A 243 -36.15 -7.73 -2.73
C GLY A 243 -36.18 -9.05 -3.51
N GLY A 244 -36.81 -10.07 -2.92
CA GLY A 244 -37.22 -11.31 -3.60
C GLY A 244 -36.29 -12.51 -3.37
N GLY A 245 -36.57 -13.30 -2.32
CA GLY A 245 -36.23 -14.74 -2.30
C GLY A 245 -34.87 -15.19 -1.75
N GLY A 246 -34.04 -14.30 -1.20
CA GLY A 246 -32.66 -14.61 -0.76
C GLY A 246 -32.41 -14.64 0.76
N GLY A 247 -33.35 -15.14 1.57
CA GLY A 247 -33.32 -14.98 3.03
C GLY A 247 -32.05 -15.50 3.73
N ASP A 248 -31.55 -16.68 3.36
CA ASP A 248 -30.39 -17.30 4.02
C ASP A 248 -29.05 -16.77 3.47
N ALA A 249 -28.93 -16.59 2.16
CA ALA A 249 -27.73 -16.02 1.53
C ALA A 249 -27.47 -14.56 1.97
N MET A 250 -28.55 -13.77 2.14
CA MET A 250 -28.45 -12.42 2.68
C MET A 250 -27.99 -12.45 4.14
N ARG A 251 -28.49 -13.38 4.96
CA ARG A 251 -28.05 -13.54 6.36
C ARG A 251 -26.57 -13.91 6.46
N GLU A 252 -26.08 -14.82 5.62
CA GLU A 252 -24.65 -15.17 5.56
C GLU A 252 -23.78 -13.97 5.16
N MET A 253 -24.24 -13.18 4.19
CA MET A 253 -23.55 -11.96 3.78
C MET A 253 -23.57 -10.89 4.89
N CYS A 254 -24.70 -10.73 5.59
CA CYS A 254 -24.84 -9.82 6.74
C CYS A 254 -23.91 -10.20 7.90
N ALA A 255 -23.70 -11.49 8.16
CA ALA A 255 -22.74 -11.97 9.17
C ALA A 255 -21.28 -11.61 8.84
N CYS A 256 -21.03 -11.19 7.61
CA CYS A 256 -19.74 -10.74 7.11
C CYS A 256 -19.60 -9.21 7.02
N LEU A 257 -20.61 -8.45 7.50
CA LEU A 257 -20.61 -7.00 7.52
C LEU A 257 -20.10 -6.44 8.84
N PHE A 258 -19.03 -5.64 8.76
CA PHE A 258 -18.40 -5.05 9.93
C PHE A 258 -18.22 -3.55 9.80
N THR A 259 -18.23 -2.87 10.94
CA THR A 259 -17.86 -1.46 11.06
C THR A 259 -16.59 -1.31 11.91
N ARG A 260 -15.94 -0.15 11.74
CA ARG A 260 -14.69 0.22 12.44
C ARG A 260 -14.84 1.47 13.31
N SER A 261 -16.06 1.93 13.48
CA SER A 261 -16.38 3.11 14.28
C SER A 261 -17.75 2.91 14.92
N THR A 262 -17.88 3.35 16.16
CA THR A 262 -19.16 3.44 16.87
C THR A 262 -20.18 4.30 16.14
N SER A 263 -19.73 5.27 15.33
CA SER A 263 -20.62 6.10 14.48
C SER A 263 -21.26 5.34 13.31
N CYS A 264 -20.81 4.10 13.03
CA CYS A 264 -21.33 3.21 11.98
C CYS A 264 -21.47 3.83 10.58
N ARG A 265 -20.77 4.94 10.30
CA ARG A 265 -20.85 5.65 9.01
C ARG A 265 -20.42 4.82 7.82
N ARG A 266 -19.58 3.80 8.03
CA ARG A 266 -19.06 2.93 6.98
C ARG A 266 -19.19 1.47 7.40
N VAL A 267 -19.68 0.66 6.47
CA VAL A 267 -19.77 -0.80 6.59
C VAL A 267 -18.90 -1.45 5.54
N THR A 268 -18.15 -2.44 5.97
CA THR A 268 -17.17 -3.17 5.16
C THR A 268 -17.52 -4.65 5.19
N TYR A 269 -17.60 -5.25 4.02
CA TYR A 269 -17.75 -6.69 3.87
C TYR A 269 -16.39 -7.37 3.98
N LEU A 270 -16.26 -8.34 4.88
CA LEU A 270 -15.11 -9.23 4.98
C LEU A 270 -15.49 -10.57 4.37
N SER A 271 -14.65 -11.13 3.49
CA SER A 271 -14.91 -12.49 3.01
C SER A 271 -14.90 -13.49 4.19
N PRO A 272 -15.64 -14.61 4.12
CA PRO A 272 -15.68 -15.60 5.20
C PRO A 272 -14.29 -16.08 5.66
N GLY A 273 -13.34 -16.22 4.72
CA GLY A 273 -11.95 -16.59 5.04
C GLY A 273 -11.23 -15.52 5.88
N ILE A 274 -11.39 -14.24 5.53
CA ILE A 274 -10.79 -13.13 6.30
C ILE A 274 -11.48 -13.01 7.66
N LYS A 275 -12.81 -13.15 7.73
CA LYS A 275 -13.56 -13.16 8.99
C LYS A 275 -13.05 -14.26 9.92
N LYS A 276 -12.91 -15.49 9.40
CA LYS A 276 -12.41 -16.64 10.17
C LYS A 276 -11.03 -16.39 10.78
N MET A 277 -10.12 -15.76 10.03
CA MET A 277 -8.75 -15.52 10.48
C MET A 277 -8.59 -14.28 11.38
N CYS A 278 -9.31 -13.21 11.07
CA CYS A 278 -9.08 -11.89 11.67
C CYS A 278 -10.12 -11.50 12.71
N VAL A 279 -11.23 -12.24 12.82
CA VAL A 279 -12.32 -11.96 13.76
C VAL A 279 -12.62 -13.18 14.62
N ASP A 280 -12.83 -14.34 14.02
CA ASP A 280 -13.33 -15.52 14.76
C ASP A 280 -12.22 -16.37 15.40
N ALA A 281 -10.96 -16.23 14.97
CA ALA A 281 -9.86 -17.03 15.48
C ALA A 281 -9.54 -16.72 16.95
N ILE A 282 -9.16 -17.75 17.70
CA ILE A 282 -8.63 -17.59 19.07
C ILE A 282 -7.36 -16.73 19.00
N GLY A 283 -7.36 -15.57 19.68
CA GLY A 283 -6.25 -14.61 19.63
C GLY A 283 -6.42 -13.49 18.60
N ALA A 284 -7.53 -13.46 17.86
CA ALA A 284 -7.82 -12.42 16.87
C ALA A 284 -7.83 -10.99 17.46
N GLU A 285 -8.09 -10.83 18.75
CA GLU A 285 -8.01 -9.55 19.47
C GLU A 285 -6.60 -8.93 19.44
N ARG A 286 -5.57 -9.73 19.17
CA ARG A 286 -4.18 -9.28 19.01
C ARG A 286 -3.86 -8.80 17.59
N LEU A 287 -4.75 -9.02 16.64
CA LEU A 287 -4.61 -8.60 15.24
C LEU A 287 -5.32 -7.26 15.02
N LYS A 288 -4.55 -6.22 14.69
CA LYS A 288 -5.12 -4.93 14.28
C LYS A 288 -5.29 -4.92 12.76
N CYS A 289 -6.50 -5.15 12.29
CA CYS A 289 -6.78 -5.06 10.88
C CYS A 289 -7.03 -3.61 10.44
N VAL A 290 -6.25 -3.13 9.46
CA VAL A 290 -6.17 -1.70 9.12
C VAL A 290 -6.82 -1.37 7.78
N TRP A 291 -6.76 -2.28 6.80
CA TRP A 291 -7.36 -2.15 5.47
C TRP A 291 -7.68 -3.55 4.92
N SER A 292 -8.81 -4.12 5.31
CA SER A 292 -9.33 -5.36 4.71
C SER A 292 -10.81 -5.23 4.40
N GLY A 293 -11.26 -5.95 3.37
CA GLY A 293 -12.65 -5.99 2.92
C GLY A 293 -13.02 -4.97 1.86
N VAL A 294 -14.23 -5.12 1.34
CA VAL A 294 -14.85 -4.24 0.34
C VAL A 294 -15.78 -3.27 1.06
N ARG A 295 -15.67 -1.98 0.79
CA ARG A 295 -16.65 -1.01 1.30
C ARG A 295 -17.96 -1.22 0.55
N VAL A 296 -19.00 -1.62 1.26
CA VAL A 296 -20.29 -1.96 0.67
C VAL A 296 -21.36 -0.90 0.95
N TRP A 297 -21.20 -0.11 2.01
CA TRP A 297 -22.19 0.90 2.38
C TRP A 297 -21.60 2.06 3.18
N GLU A 298 -22.14 3.27 2.94
CA GLU A 298 -21.77 4.51 3.65
C GLU A 298 -23.01 5.37 3.89
N LYS A 299 -23.27 5.71 5.16
CA LYS A 299 -24.39 6.60 5.54
C LYS A 299 -24.06 8.02 5.05
N ARG A 300 -24.83 8.53 4.10
CA ARG A 300 -24.76 9.96 3.72
C ARG A 300 -25.49 10.77 4.79
N ASP A 301 -24.87 11.85 5.25
CA ASP A 301 -25.53 12.81 6.14
C ASP A 301 -26.64 13.50 5.33
N ASP A 302 -27.89 13.39 5.78
CA ASP A 302 -29.02 14.13 5.22
C ASP A 302 -28.76 15.62 5.42
N VAL A 303 -28.44 16.33 4.33
CA VAL A 303 -28.44 17.79 4.33
C VAL A 303 -29.90 18.23 4.32
N ARG A 304 -30.47 18.43 5.51
CA ARG A 304 -31.68 19.24 5.68
C ARG A 304 -31.33 20.49 6.48
N GLY A 305 -31.42 21.63 5.81
CA GLY A 305 -31.29 22.95 6.42
C GLY A 305 -31.28 24.08 5.38
N GLY A 306 -32.38 24.23 4.63
CA GLY A 306 -32.61 25.38 3.76
C GLY A 306 -33.86 25.14 2.91
N GLY A 307 -35.02 25.47 3.45
CA GLY A 307 -36.32 25.22 2.83
C GLY A 307 -36.66 26.15 1.65
N GLY A 308 -37.70 25.76 0.91
CA GLY A 308 -38.49 26.66 0.06
C GLY A 308 -38.78 26.14 -1.35
N GLY A 309 -39.92 25.48 -1.51
CA GLY A 309 -40.84 25.58 -2.66
C GLY A 309 -40.43 25.05 -4.04
N GLY A 310 -41.31 24.20 -4.61
CA GLY A 310 -41.35 23.85 -6.04
C GLY A 310 -41.28 22.36 -6.29
#